data_AF-A0A7T8H1L7-F1
#
_entry.id   AF-A0A7T8H1L7-F1
#
_cell.length_a   1.000
_cell.length_b   1.000
_cell.length_c   1.000
_cell.angle_alpha   90.00
_cell.angle_beta   90.00
_cell.angle_gamma   90.00
#
_symmetry.space_group_name_H-M   'P 1'
#
loop_
_entity.id
_entity.type
_entity.pdbx_description
1 polymer ?
#
loop_
_entity_poly.entity_id
_entity_poly.type
_entity_poly.pdbx_seq_one_letter_code
_entity_poly.pdbx_strand_id
1 'polypeptide(L)'
;EYEQKFMPEGRFIVDGFLCVFDVSDVPNRSVDKQVDICASILTTVLRMKKPIILVATKCDEAAETYVREIEKLVNRKEFKGLVPVVECSSHENINETLDMATDAFSRLLKLQVTDYGSMWSSTAKKLTGHQEYIHYVDIFGKDNAQRLFKHHIRKLKDDYLGAKIQRYLDLLPEVLHELFPDFDNMGEG
;
A
#
# COMPACT_ATOMS: atom_id res chain seq x y z
N GLU A 1 -18.19 14.24 11.05
CA GLU A 1 -17.89 13.49 12.29
C GLU A 1 -16.88 12.42 11.93
N TYR A 2 -15.77 12.29 12.65
CA TYR A 2 -14.76 11.26 12.36
C TYR A 2 -15.15 9.94 13.03
N GLU A 3 -14.81 8.82 12.40
CA GLU A 3 -14.99 7.49 13.00
C GLU A 3 -14.14 7.39 14.28
N GLN A 4 -14.76 7.15 15.43
CA GLN A 4 -14.05 6.92 16.69
C GLN A 4 -13.64 5.46 16.80
N LYS A 5 -12.35 5.17 16.59
CA LYS A 5 -11.76 3.85 16.85
C LYS A 5 -11.03 3.85 18.19
N PHE A 6 -11.50 3.02 19.12
CA PHE A 6 -10.87 2.85 20.43
C PHE A 6 -9.79 1.78 20.37
N MET A 7 -8.75 1.94 21.20
CA MET A 7 -7.75 0.90 21.41
C MET A 7 -8.43 -0.32 22.05
N PRO A 8 -8.18 -1.56 21.55
CA PRO A 8 -8.70 -2.76 22.18
C PRO A 8 -8.28 -2.82 23.65
N GLU A 9 -9.25 -3.02 24.56
CA GLU A 9 -9.05 -3.22 26.01
C GLU A 9 -8.35 -2.08 26.79
N GLY A 10 -8.08 -0.94 26.16
CA GLY A 10 -7.45 0.23 26.81
C GLY A 10 -6.01 0.01 27.30
N ARG A 11 -5.43 -1.17 27.05
CA ARG A 11 -4.04 -1.54 27.34
C ARG A 11 -3.53 -2.44 26.21
N PHE A 12 -2.25 -2.32 25.89
CA PHE A 12 -1.60 -3.24 24.96
C PHE A 12 -0.18 -3.55 25.42
N ILE A 13 0.32 -4.71 24.99
CA ILE A 13 1.70 -5.12 25.23
C ILE A 13 2.53 -4.60 24.06
N VAL A 14 3.58 -3.84 24.36
CA VAL A 14 4.50 -3.36 23.32
C VAL A 14 5.44 -4.49 22.94
N ASP A 15 5.39 -4.94 21.68
CA ASP A 15 6.28 -5.97 21.14
C ASP A 15 7.62 -5.41 20.67
N GLY A 16 7.67 -4.14 20.28
CA GLY A 16 8.88 -3.48 19.80
C GLY A 16 8.71 -1.98 19.64
N PHE A 17 9.80 -1.30 19.30
CA PHE A 17 9.87 0.15 19.18
C PHE A 17 10.44 0.58 17.83
N LEU A 18 9.90 1.69 17.31
CA LEU A 18 10.53 2.46 16.24
C LEU A 18 11.06 3.75 16.85
N CYS A 19 12.36 3.96 16.78
CA CYS A 19 12.99 5.21 17.19
C CYS A 19 13.12 6.10 15.95
N VAL A 20 12.34 7.15 15.88
CA VAL A 20 12.35 8.05 14.72
C VAL A 20 13.44 9.10 14.87
N PHE A 21 14.21 9.31 13.81
CA PHE A 21 15.26 10.32 13.72
C PHE A 21 15.07 11.14 12.44
N ASP A 22 14.72 12.41 12.62
CA ASP A 22 14.57 13.36 11.53
C ASP A 22 15.96 13.77 10.98
N VAL A 23 16.23 13.49 9.71
CA VAL A 23 17.51 13.83 9.06
C VAL A 23 17.49 15.19 8.34
N SER A 24 16.40 15.94 8.44
CA SER A 24 16.34 17.29 7.89
C SER A 24 16.94 18.31 8.85
N ASP A 25 17.43 19.42 8.29
CA ASP A 25 17.83 20.56 9.11
C ASP A 25 16.58 21.28 9.63
N VAL A 26 16.49 21.44 10.95
CA VAL A 26 15.33 22.05 11.60
C VAL A 26 15.77 23.27 12.40
N PRO A 27 15.20 24.46 12.13
CA PRO A 27 15.54 25.67 12.86
C PRO A 27 15.43 25.48 14.37
N ASN A 28 16.45 25.93 15.10
CA ASN A 28 16.55 25.85 16.57
C ASN A 28 16.71 24.43 17.16
N ARG A 29 16.97 23.40 16.35
CA ARG A 29 17.33 22.05 16.81
C ARG A 29 18.78 21.75 16.43
N SER A 30 19.67 21.59 17.43
CA SER A 30 21.03 21.12 17.15
C SER A 30 21.04 19.60 16.97
N VAL A 31 21.88 19.13 16.05
CA VAL A 31 22.07 17.70 15.79
C VAL A 31 22.52 16.96 17.05
N ASP A 32 23.44 17.54 17.83
CA ASP A 32 23.97 16.91 19.06
C ASP A 32 22.87 16.62 20.07
N LYS A 33 21.93 17.55 20.26
CA LYS A 33 20.80 17.35 21.19
C LYS A 33 19.90 16.22 20.73
N GLN A 34 19.64 16.12 19.43
CA GLN A 34 18.82 15.04 18.88
C GLN A 34 19.52 13.69 19.00
N VAL A 35 20.84 13.65 18.76
CA VAL A 35 21.68 12.45 18.94
C VAL A 35 21.68 12.00 20.40
N ASP A 36 21.82 12.92 21.36
CA ASP A 36 21.81 12.60 22.79
C ASP A 36 20.47 12.02 23.25
N ILE A 37 19.35 12.62 22.81
CA ILE A 37 18.01 12.12 23.09
C ILE A 37 17.83 10.72 22.47
N CYS A 38 18.23 10.56 21.20
CA CYS A 38 18.14 9.28 20.51
C CYS A 38 18.95 8.18 21.24
N ALA A 39 20.20 8.47 21.61
CA ALA A 39 21.05 7.55 22.35
C ALA A 39 20.43 7.13 23.70
N SER A 40 19.80 8.06 24.40
CA SER A 40 19.09 7.80 25.67
C SER A 40 17.89 6.86 25.47
N ILE A 41 17.11 7.08 24.40
CA ILE A 41 15.96 6.23 24.04
C ILE A 41 16.45 4.83 23.68
N LEU A 42 17.44 4.70 22.80
CA LEU A 42 18.01 3.42 22.39
C LEU A 42 18.50 2.62 23.60
N THR A 43 19.24 3.27 24.50
CA THR A 43 19.75 2.65 25.74
C THR A 43 18.62 2.19 26.65
N THR A 44 17.55 2.98 26.77
CA THR A 44 16.39 2.65 27.60
C THR A 44 15.66 1.42 27.06
N VAL A 45 15.39 1.38 25.75
CA VAL A 45 14.66 0.29 25.12
C VAL A 45 15.47 -1.00 25.07
N LEU A 46 16.76 -0.94 24.78
CA LEU A 46 17.64 -2.12 24.82
C LEU A 46 17.67 -2.75 26.22
N ARG A 47 17.64 -1.93 27.28
CA ARG A 47 17.56 -2.41 28.68
C ARG A 47 16.24 -3.12 28.98
N MET A 48 15.15 -2.74 28.31
CA MET A 48 13.85 -3.41 28.40
C MET A 48 13.83 -4.77 27.67
N LYS A 49 14.90 -5.13 26.93
CA LYS A 49 14.97 -6.33 26.09
C LYS A 49 13.87 -6.38 25.03
N LYS A 50 13.43 -5.22 24.55
CA LYS A 50 12.46 -5.11 23.45
C LYS A 50 13.21 -4.75 22.15
N PRO A 51 12.83 -5.34 21.01
CA PRO A 51 13.44 -4.99 19.73
C PRO A 51 13.19 -3.51 19.40
N ILE A 52 14.21 -2.87 18.83
CA ILE A 52 14.16 -1.46 18.43
C ILE A 52 14.82 -1.29 17.07
N ILE A 53 14.20 -0.46 16.23
CA ILE A 53 14.73 -0.08 14.92
C ILE A 53 14.88 1.45 14.91
N LEU A 54 16.02 1.95 14.44
CA LEU A 54 16.19 3.38 14.19
C LEU A 54 15.67 3.71 12.79
N VAL A 55 14.75 4.65 12.68
CA VAL A 55 14.08 5.05 11.45
C VAL A 55 14.52 6.47 11.11
N ALA A 56 15.37 6.63 10.09
CA ALA A 56 15.75 7.93 9.56
C ALA A 56 14.60 8.48 8.70
N THR A 57 14.00 9.60 9.07
CA THR A 57 12.83 10.18 8.38
C THR A 57 13.16 11.51 7.70
N LYS A 58 12.38 11.88 6.69
CA LYS A 58 12.61 13.06 5.84
C LYS A 58 13.90 12.97 5.01
N CYS A 59 14.21 11.77 4.52
CA CYS A 59 15.40 11.57 3.70
C CYS A 59 15.40 12.37 2.38
N ASP A 60 14.24 12.84 1.94
CA ASP A 60 14.07 13.82 0.84
C ASP A 60 14.70 15.20 1.13
N GLU A 61 14.74 15.61 2.40
CA GLU A 61 15.39 16.84 2.89
C GLU A 61 16.66 16.52 3.70
N ALA A 62 17.28 15.35 3.45
CA ALA A 62 18.41 14.89 4.26
C ALA A 62 19.59 15.87 4.22
N ALA A 63 20.02 16.29 5.42
CA ALA A 63 21.29 16.98 5.60
C ALA A 63 22.41 15.98 5.89
N GLU A 64 23.50 16.02 5.12
CA GLU A 64 24.63 15.07 5.25
C GLU A 64 25.16 14.96 6.69
N THR A 65 25.17 16.07 7.44
CA THR A 65 25.60 16.10 8.84
C THR A 65 24.79 15.14 9.70
N TYR A 66 23.47 15.11 9.52
CA TYR A 66 22.58 14.26 10.32
C TYR A 66 22.76 12.79 9.96
N VAL A 67 22.90 12.48 8.67
CA VAL A 67 23.15 11.10 8.20
C VAL A 67 24.45 10.55 8.81
N ARG A 68 25.54 11.34 8.78
CA ARG A 68 26.82 10.94 9.39
C ARG A 68 26.70 10.73 10.90
N GLU A 69 25.92 11.53 11.60
CA GLU A 69 25.72 11.37 13.05
C GLU A 69 24.89 10.12 13.39
N ILE A 70 23.89 9.76 12.57
CA ILE A 70 23.18 8.47 12.71
C ILE A 70 24.16 7.30 12.54
N GLU A 71 24.99 7.32 11.49
CA GLU A 71 25.97 6.27 11.24
C GLU A 71 26.96 6.12 12.40
N LYS A 72 27.45 7.25 12.93
CA LYS A 72 28.33 7.25 14.12
C LYS A 72 27.60 6.70 15.34
N LEU A 73 26.35 7.08 15.55
CA LEU A 73 25.54 6.62 16.68
C LEU A 73 25.38 5.11 16.63
N VAL A 74 24.91 4.53 15.53
CA VAL A 74 24.66 3.07 15.47
C VAL A 74 25.92 2.22 15.46
N ASN A 75 27.06 2.80 15.08
CA ASN A 75 28.36 2.13 15.17
C ASN A 75 29.00 2.17 16.56
N ARG A 76 28.39 2.85 17.55
CA ARG A 76 28.82 2.76 18.96
C ARG A 76 28.70 1.33 19.45
N LYS A 77 29.63 0.91 20.33
CA LYS A 77 29.74 -0.49 20.78
C LYS A 77 28.47 -1.02 21.43
N GLU A 78 27.71 -0.15 22.11
CA GLU A 78 26.44 -0.52 22.74
C GLU A 78 25.26 -0.70 21.75
N PHE A 79 25.38 -0.25 20.50
CA PHE A 79 24.28 -0.30 19.51
C PHE A 79 24.63 -1.14 18.28
N LYS A 80 25.91 -1.32 17.97
CA LYS A 80 26.40 -2.01 16.78
C LYS A 80 25.90 -3.45 16.73
N GLY A 81 25.16 -3.77 15.66
CA GLY A 81 24.56 -5.10 15.44
C GLY A 81 23.29 -5.37 16.27
N LEU A 82 22.87 -4.42 17.12
CA LEU A 82 21.67 -4.53 17.95
C LEU A 82 20.55 -3.60 17.48
N VAL A 83 20.89 -2.46 16.90
CA VAL A 83 19.93 -1.46 16.40
C VAL A 83 20.06 -1.35 14.88
N PRO A 84 19.22 -2.02 14.09
CA PRO A 84 19.16 -1.80 12.64
C PRO A 84 18.68 -0.37 12.33
N VAL A 85 19.17 0.18 11.23
CA VAL A 85 18.75 1.48 10.68
C VAL A 85 17.94 1.25 9.42
N VAL A 86 16.81 1.95 9.30
CA VAL A 86 15.98 2.00 8.10
C VAL A 86 15.84 3.45 7.69
N GLU A 87 16.07 3.72 6.41
CA GLU A 87 15.80 5.03 5.82
C GLU A 87 14.35 5.09 5.33
N CYS A 88 13.69 6.20 5.63
CA CYS A 88 12.32 6.51 5.25
C CYS A 88 12.30 7.92 4.67
N SER A 89 12.28 8.00 3.35
CA SER A 89 11.92 9.24 2.71
C SER A 89 10.39 9.33 2.72
N SER A 90 9.87 10.39 3.35
CA SER A 90 8.41 10.58 3.48
C SER A 90 7.78 10.99 2.13
N HIS A 91 8.62 11.44 1.19
CA HIS A 91 8.26 11.70 -0.20
C HIS A 91 8.86 10.66 -1.18
N GLU A 92 10.01 10.09 -0.85
CA GLU A 92 10.65 8.88 -1.43
C GLU A 92 10.04 7.51 -1.05
N ASN A 93 8.83 7.20 -1.54
CA ASN A 93 8.60 5.94 -2.25
C ASN A 93 8.61 4.55 -1.59
N ILE A 94 8.54 4.31 -0.26
CA ILE A 94 8.12 2.94 0.14
C ILE A 94 6.65 2.72 -0.22
N ASN A 95 5.76 3.71 -0.03
CA ASN A 95 4.37 3.59 -0.52
C ASN A 95 4.27 3.83 -2.02
N GLU A 96 4.93 4.86 -2.58
CA GLU A 96 4.85 5.09 -4.03
C GLU A 96 5.52 3.95 -4.86
N THR A 97 6.57 3.24 -4.40
CA THR A 97 7.18 2.16 -5.22
C THR A 97 6.29 0.93 -5.17
N LEU A 98 5.68 0.67 -4.01
CA LEU A 98 4.66 -0.35 -3.85
C LEU A 98 3.41 -0.03 -4.70
N ASP A 99 2.96 1.23 -4.70
CA ASP A 99 1.81 1.69 -5.47
C ASP A 99 2.12 1.71 -6.97
N MET A 100 3.30 2.17 -7.39
CA MET A 100 3.76 2.14 -8.79
C MET A 100 3.88 0.73 -9.31
N ALA A 101 4.45 -0.20 -8.53
CA ALA A 101 4.51 -1.61 -8.91
C ALA A 101 3.09 -2.21 -9.00
N THR A 102 2.20 -1.87 -8.06
CA THR A 102 0.80 -2.31 -8.05
C THR A 102 0.02 -1.75 -9.23
N ASP A 103 0.19 -0.48 -9.57
CA ASP A 103 -0.46 0.19 -10.69
C ASP A 103 0.06 -0.31 -12.02
N ALA A 104 1.38 -0.51 -12.14
CA ALA A 104 2.01 -1.08 -13.32
C ALA A 104 1.49 -2.50 -13.59
N PHE A 105 1.42 -3.34 -12.55
CA PHE A 105 0.86 -4.68 -12.69
C PHE A 105 -0.66 -4.67 -12.96
N SER A 106 -1.42 -3.80 -12.30
CA SER A 106 -2.85 -3.61 -12.53
C SER A 106 -3.15 -3.17 -13.97
N ARG A 107 -2.33 -2.27 -14.53
CA ARG A 107 -2.41 -1.85 -15.92
C ARG A 107 -2.09 -3.01 -16.87
N LEU A 108 -1.05 -3.79 -16.58
CA LEU A 108 -0.74 -5.00 -17.36
C LEU A 108 -1.94 -5.98 -17.36
N LEU A 109 -2.57 -6.20 -16.20
CA LEU A 109 -3.77 -7.04 -16.10
C LEU A 109 -4.93 -6.50 -16.95
N LYS A 110 -5.20 -5.20 -16.92
CA LYS A 110 -6.24 -4.58 -17.76
C LYS A 110 -5.98 -4.75 -19.25
N LEU A 111 -4.72 -4.73 -19.68
CA LEU A 111 -4.33 -4.88 -21.08
C LEU A 111 -4.36 -6.34 -21.55
N GLN A 112 -3.90 -7.27 -20.71
CA GLN A 112 -3.69 -8.67 -21.10
C GLN A 112 -4.85 -9.59 -20.70
N VAL A 113 -5.69 -9.18 -19.76
CA VAL A 113 -6.79 -9.98 -19.18
C VAL A 113 -8.08 -9.18 -19.30
N THR A 114 -8.82 -9.43 -20.38
CA THR A 114 -10.11 -8.80 -20.66
C THR A 114 -11.29 -9.74 -20.46
N ASP A 115 -11.05 -11.06 -20.47
CA ASP A 115 -12.05 -12.09 -20.22
C ASP A 115 -12.10 -12.47 -18.74
N TYR A 116 -13.26 -12.28 -18.09
CA TYR A 116 -13.48 -12.67 -16.70
C TYR A 116 -13.46 -14.19 -16.49
N GLY A 117 -13.56 -15.00 -17.55
CA GLY A 117 -13.37 -16.45 -17.51
C GLY A 117 -11.90 -16.90 -17.40
N SER A 118 -10.95 -15.96 -17.45
CA SER A 118 -9.52 -16.28 -17.46
C SER A 118 -9.06 -16.98 -16.18
N MET A 119 -8.25 -18.02 -16.35
CA MET A 119 -7.67 -18.81 -15.25
C MET A 119 -6.25 -18.35 -14.89
N TRP A 120 -5.92 -18.31 -13.60
CA TRP A 120 -4.57 -17.93 -13.13
C TRP A 120 -3.47 -18.81 -13.74
N SER A 121 -3.70 -20.13 -13.83
CA SER A 121 -2.71 -21.09 -14.35
C SER A 121 -2.29 -20.81 -15.80
N SER A 122 -3.22 -20.34 -16.64
CA SER A 122 -2.95 -19.94 -18.01
C SER A 122 -2.39 -18.52 -18.10
N THR A 123 -2.92 -17.59 -17.29
CA THR A 123 -2.54 -16.18 -17.33
C THR A 123 -1.13 -15.96 -16.79
N ALA A 124 -0.78 -16.60 -15.67
CA ALA A 124 0.55 -16.46 -15.07
C ALA A 124 1.67 -16.81 -16.05
N LYS A 125 1.49 -17.87 -16.87
CA LYS A 125 2.45 -18.26 -17.92
C LYS A 125 2.64 -17.20 -19.01
N LYS A 126 1.62 -16.37 -19.26
CA LYS A 126 1.71 -15.24 -20.21
C LYS A 126 2.38 -14.04 -19.56
N LEU A 127 2.12 -13.81 -18.28
CA LEU A 127 2.65 -12.67 -17.53
C LEU A 127 4.15 -12.80 -17.19
N THR A 128 4.71 -14.01 -17.13
CA THR A 128 6.13 -14.24 -16.78
C THR A 128 7.14 -13.54 -17.69
N GLY A 129 6.74 -13.13 -18.91
CA GLY A 129 7.61 -12.38 -19.83
C GLY A 129 7.58 -10.86 -19.64
N HIS A 130 6.74 -10.32 -18.76
CA HIS A 130 6.55 -8.88 -18.58
C HIS A 130 7.31 -8.35 -17.37
N GLN A 131 8.04 -7.25 -17.56
CA GLN A 131 8.84 -6.63 -16.50
C GLN A 131 7.98 -6.17 -15.32
N GLU A 132 6.76 -5.67 -15.58
CA GLU A 132 5.84 -5.24 -14.51
C GLU A 132 5.42 -6.40 -13.62
N TYR A 133 5.20 -7.60 -14.20
CA TYR A 133 4.86 -8.79 -13.42
C TYR A 133 6.06 -9.28 -12.61
N ILE A 134 7.24 -9.35 -13.23
CA ILE A 134 8.47 -9.78 -12.54
C ILE A 134 8.74 -8.86 -11.35
N HIS A 135 8.74 -7.56 -11.58
CA HIS A 135 8.99 -6.55 -10.55
C HIS A 135 7.96 -6.62 -9.40
N TYR A 136 6.67 -6.75 -9.72
CA TYR A 136 5.63 -6.91 -8.70
C TYR A 136 5.83 -8.18 -7.87
N VAL A 137 6.21 -9.30 -8.51
CA VAL A 137 6.46 -10.56 -7.80
C VAL A 137 7.70 -10.49 -6.92
N ASP A 138 8.75 -9.80 -7.34
CA ASP A 138 9.97 -9.62 -6.54
C ASP A 138 9.68 -8.83 -5.26
N ILE A 139 8.75 -7.86 -5.32
CA ILE A 139 8.37 -7.02 -4.18
C ILE A 139 7.33 -7.71 -3.28
N PHE A 140 6.23 -8.21 -3.86
CA PHE A 140 5.04 -8.65 -3.12
C PHE A 140 4.86 -10.17 -3.07
N GLY A 141 5.56 -10.93 -3.90
CA GLY A 141 5.39 -12.37 -4.04
C GLY A 141 4.23 -12.81 -4.93
N LYS A 142 4.31 -14.07 -5.38
CA LYS A 142 3.35 -14.67 -6.34
C LYS A 142 1.92 -14.79 -5.80
N ASP A 143 1.76 -15.01 -4.50
CA ASP A 143 0.43 -15.14 -3.88
C ASP A 143 -0.35 -13.82 -3.92
N ASN A 144 0.34 -12.70 -3.71
CA ASN A 144 -0.26 -11.37 -3.84
C ASN A 144 -0.59 -11.04 -5.30
N ALA A 145 0.28 -11.43 -6.25
CA ALA A 145 -0.03 -11.29 -7.67
C ALA A 145 -1.29 -12.07 -8.06
N GLN A 146 -1.46 -13.29 -7.53
CA GLN A 146 -2.66 -14.09 -7.75
C GLN A 146 -3.90 -13.46 -7.12
N ARG A 147 -3.79 -12.86 -5.92
CA ARG A 147 -4.89 -12.14 -5.27
C ARG A 147 -5.34 -10.94 -6.09
N LEU A 148 -4.39 -10.13 -6.57
CA LEU A 148 -4.70 -8.96 -7.39
C LEU A 148 -5.36 -9.36 -8.71
N PHE A 149 -4.88 -10.43 -9.35
CA PHE A 149 -5.54 -11.04 -10.51
C PHE A 149 -6.99 -11.46 -10.21
N LYS A 150 -7.23 -12.17 -9.11
CA LYS A 150 -8.60 -12.59 -8.71
C LYS A 150 -9.51 -11.39 -8.48
N HIS A 151 -8.99 -10.30 -7.92
CA HIS A 151 -9.74 -9.06 -7.74
C HIS A 151 -10.11 -8.44 -9.09
N HIS A 152 -9.16 -8.33 -10.02
CA HIS A 152 -9.39 -7.86 -11.39
C HIS A 152 -10.46 -8.69 -12.13
N ILE A 153 -10.43 -10.02 -12.01
CA ILE A 153 -11.44 -10.91 -12.61
C ILE A 153 -12.85 -10.65 -12.06
N ARG A 154 -12.99 -10.44 -10.74
CA ARG A 154 -14.29 -10.11 -10.13
C ARG A 154 -14.81 -8.79 -10.70
N LYS A 155 -13.95 -7.77 -10.79
CA LYS A 155 -14.31 -6.48 -11.37
C LYS A 155 -14.79 -6.60 -12.81
N LEU A 156 -14.09 -7.36 -13.67
CA LEU A 156 -14.53 -7.60 -15.05
C LEU A 156 -15.91 -8.27 -15.12
N LYS A 157 -16.18 -9.22 -14.21
CA LYS A 157 -17.48 -9.88 -14.13
C LYS A 157 -18.58 -8.90 -13.72
N ASP A 158 -18.31 -8.07 -12.72
CA ASP A 158 -19.26 -7.07 -12.23
C ASP A 158 -19.55 -6.01 -13.31
N ASP A 159 -18.51 -5.52 -14.00
CA ASP A 159 -18.63 -4.57 -15.11
C ASP A 159 -19.46 -5.18 -16.27
N TYR A 160 -19.22 -6.44 -16.62
CA TYR A 160 -20.00 -7.16 -17.64
C TYR A 160 -21.48 -7.30 -17.26
N LEU A 161 -21.76 -7.71 -16.02
CA LEU A 161 -23.12 -7.86 -15.53
C LEU A 161 -23.86 -6.51 -15.46
N GLY A 162 -23.18 -5.46 -14.97
CA GLY A 162 -23.70 -4.11 -14.94
C GLY A 162 -24.06 -3.59 -16.34
N ALA A 163 -23.16 -3.75 -17.31
CA ALA A 163 -23.41 -3.37 -18.69
C ALA A 163 -24.57 -4.18 -19.31
N LYS A 164 -24.72 -5.46 -18.96
CA LYS A 164 -25.83 -6.30 -19.44
C LYS A 164 -27.17 -5.84 -18.88
N ILE A 165 -27.25 -5.54 -17.58
CA ILE A 165 -28.46 -5.02 -16.92
C ILE A 165 -28.85 -3.68 -17.54
N GLN A 166 -27.89 -2.77 -17.71
CA GLN A 166 -28.16 -1.46 -18.32
C GLN A 166 -28.76 -1.62 -19.73
N ARG A 167 -28.19 -2.48 -20.57
CA ARG A 167 -28.75 -2.76 -21.90
C ARG A 167 -30.17 -3.30 -21.87
N TYR A 168 -30.50 -4.18 -20.92
CA TYR A 168 -31.87 -4.67 -20.77
C TYR A 168 -32.82 -3.55 -20.33
N LEU A 169 -32.39 -2.67 -19.43
CA LEU A 169 -33.17 -1.50 -19.01
C LEU A 169 -33.39 -0.51 -20.15
N ASP A 170 -32.38 -0.30 -21.00
CA ASP A 170 -32.48 0.59 -22.16
C ASP A 170 -33.44 0.03 -23.23
N LEU A 171 -33.48 -1.29 -23.41
CA LEU A 171 -34.37 -1.97 -24.36
C LEU A 171 -35.79 -2.20 -23.81
N LEU A 172 -35.96 -2.10 -22.49
CA LEU A 172 -37.23 -2.40 -21.81
C LEU A 172 -38.41 -1.58 -22.36
N PRO A 173 -38.31 -0.26 -22.59
CA PRO A 173 -39.41 0.54 -23.11
C PRO A 173 -39.89 0.08 -24.49
N GLU A 174 -38.96 -0.25 -25.39
CA GLU A 174 -39.29 -0.73 -26.74
C GLU A 174 -40.02 -2.07 -26.69
N VAL A 175 -39.52 -3.01 -25.87
CA VAL A 175 -40.14 -4.33 -25.69
C VAL A 175 -41.51 -4.22 -25.02
N LEU A 176 -41.68 -3.33 -24.03
CA LEU A 176 -42.97 -3.09 -23.40
C LEU A 176 -43.99 -2.49 -24.38
N HIS A 177 -43.57 -1.54 -25.22
CA HIS A 177 -44.42 -0.96 -26.26
C HIS A 177 -44.80 -2.00 -27.34
N GLU A 178 -43.90 -2.94 -27.68
CA GLU A 178 -44.22 -4.02 -28.63
C GLU A 178 -45.22 -5.04 -28.05
N LEU A 179 -45.03 -5.43 -26.79
CA LEU A 179 -45.88 -6.42 -26.12
C LEU A 179 -47.24 -5.86 -25.69
N PHE A 180 -47.29 -4.57 -25.34
CA PHE A 180 -48.49 -3.87 -24.89
C PHE A 180 -48.62 -2.53 -25.63
N PRO A 181 -49.03 -2.53 -26.91
CA PRO A 181 -49.13 -1.31 -27.72
C PRO A 181 -50.14 -0.29 -27.17
N ASP A 182 -51.11 -0.74 -26.36
CA ASP A 182 -52.12 0.10 -25.72
C ASP A 182 -51.80 0.42 -24.24
N PHE A 183 -50.57 0.18 -23.78
CA PHE A 183 -50.21 0.36 -22.36
C PHE A 183 -50.40 1.81 -21.88
N ASP A 184 -50.16 2.80 -22.76
CA ASP A 184 -50.39 4.21 -22.47
C ASP A 184 -51.88 4.56 -22.29
N ASN A 185 -52.80 3.72 -22.80
CA ASN A 185 -54.25 3.93 -22.73
C ASN A 185 -54.90 3.26 -21.51
N MET A 186 -54.15 2.51 -20.69
CA MET A 186 -54.68 1.79 -19.52
C MET A 186 -54.87 2.67 -18.26
N GLY A 187 -54.43 3.93 -18.30
CA GLY A 187 -54.55 4.89 -17.18
C GLY A 187 -55.74 5.84 -17.24
N GLU A 188 -56.48 5.88 -18.36
CA GLU A 188 -57.69 6.69 -18.53
C GLU A 188 -58.94 5.79 -18.48
N GLY A 189 -59.35 5.42 -17.26
CA GLY A 189 -60.57 4.67 -16.99
C GLY A 189 -61.17 5.00 -15.63
#